data_AF-A0A8C6P0J6-F1
#
_entry.id   AF-A0A8C6P0J6-F1
#
_cell.length_a   1.000
_cell.length_b   1.000
_cell.length_c   1.000
_cell.angle_alpha   90.00
_cell.angle_beta   90.00
_cell.angle_gamma   90.00
#
_symmetry.space_group_name_H-M   'P 1'
#
loop_
_entity.id
_entity.type
_entity.pdbx_description
1 polymer ?
#
loop_
_entity_poly.entity_id
_entity_poly.type
_entity_poly.pdbx_seq_one_letter_code
_entity_poly.pdbx_strand_id
1 'polypeptide(L)'
;MLLLSLAGSSFLFVNTSGRYSGQRAQLLLPQLRENDTHCLTFMFYLAGGREGVAPATLNVYIKGGPSLCQGDARPPRAGGGSTVSLWFGSALQVVLEAVSTGQRGVLAVKDIMLLGHQCMSTPHFLHIKGVEVNAGQTATFHCTVNGRPQNNLLLYLQGIGGREAIVKETRLVNSRRYVVNFDVKNTTKGDSGRYRCIAQSERGVGVSSYNDLTVKQPPVPIAPPQLTAVGATYLWIQLNANSINGDGPIIEREVEYRTVSGMLIDTTPVDRPTHKIGHLDPDTEYEISVLLTRPLEGGTGSPGPPLRARTKCAGE
;
A
#
# COMPACT_ATOMS: atom_id res chain seq x y z
N MET A 1 -19.02 -4.03 29.07
CA MET A 1 -20.30 -3.81 28.36
C MET A 1 -21.36 -4.61 29.09
N LEU A 2 -22.57 -4.08 29.27
CA LEU A 2 -23.66 -4.79 29.95
C LEU A 2 -24.77 -5.10 28.94
N LEU A 3 -25.36 -6.29 29.02
CA LEU A 3 -26.57 -6.65 28.27
C LEU A 3 -27.78 -6.23 29.11
N LEU A 4 -28.67 -5.42 28.55
CA LEU A 4 -29.94 -5.08 29.17
C LEU A 4 -31.09 -5.67 28.34
N SER A 5 -32.07 -6.27 29.01
CA SER A 5 -33.31 -6.77 28.41
C SER A 5 -34.47 -6.01 29.02
N LEU A 6 -35.21 -5.27 28.20
CA LEU A 6 -36.43 -4.56 28.61
C LEU A 6 -37.55 -4.94 27.64
N ALA A 7 -38.66 -5.47 28.18
CA ALA A 7 -39.93 -5.70 27.49
C ALA A 7 -39.80 -6.29 26.07
N GLY A 8 -39.05 -7.39 25.92
CA GLY A 8 -38.93 -8.12 24.65
C GLY A 8 -37.85 -7.62 23.70
N SER A 9 -37.03 -6.63 24.08
CA SER A 9 -35.86 -6.21 23.31
C SER A 9 -34.59 -6.19 24.16
N SER A 10 -33.51 -6.81 23.63
CA SER A 10 -32.20 -6.84 24.26
C SER A 10 -31.21 -5.96 23.50
N PHE A 11 -30.40 -5.19 24.22
CA PHE A 11 -29.34 -4.38 23.64
C PHE A 11 -28.09 -4.40 24.52
N LEU A 12 -26.94 -4.19 23.90
CA LEU A 12 -25.67 -4.02 24.59
C LEU A 12 -25.44 -2.54 24.86
N PHE A 13 -25.01 -2.16 26.06
CA PHE A 13 -24.74 -0.75 26.35
C PHE A 13 -23.49 -0.51 27.20
N VAL A 14 -23.06 0.74 27.16
CA VAL A 14 -21.98 1.33 27.94
C VAL A 14 -22.54 2.55 28.65
N ASN A 15 -22.56 2.51 29.98
CA ASN A 15 -22.89 3.67 30.81
C ASN A 15 -21.63 4.53 31.00
N THR A 16 -21.68 5.77 30.52
CA THR A 16 -20.58 6.74 30.63
C THR A 16 -20.71 7.62 31.87
N SER A 17 -21.80 7.51 32.62
CA SER A 17 -22.00 8.26 33.86
C SER A 17 -20.95 7.89 34.90
N GLY A 18 -20.19 8.89 35.36
CA GLY A 18 -19.09 8.68 36.30
C GLY A 18 -17.82 8.11 35.66
N ARG A 19 -17.72 8.10 34.31
CA ARG A 19 -16.51 7.70 33.59
C ARG A 19 -15.72 8.93 33.15
N TYR A 20 -14.39 8.82 33.19
CA TYR A 20 -13.50 9.89 32.73
C TYR A 20 -13.37 9.89 31.21
N SER A 21 -12.98 11.04 30.66
CA SER A 21 -12.67 11.15 29.23
C SER A 21 -11.53 10.21 28.85
N GLY A 22 -11.65 9.55 27.69
CA GLY A 22 -10.66 8.61 27.17
C GLY A 22 -10.79 7.17 27.69
N GLN A 23 -11.63 6.89 28.69
CA GLN A 23 -11.90 5.52 29.11
C GLN A 23 -12.61 4.74 28.00
N ARG A 24 -12.16 3.51 27.73
CA ARG A 24 -12.60 2.72 26.58
C ARG A 24 -13.25 1.40 27.00
N ALA A 25 -14.23 0.94 26.23
CA ALA A 25 -14.83 -0.38 26.35
C ALA A 25 -14.99 -1.00 24.96
N GLN A 26 -14.55 -2.24 24.80
CA GLN A 26 -14.56 -2.93 23.50
C GLN A 26 -15.53 -4.12 23.51
N LEU A 27 -16.22 -4.32 22.39
CA LEU A 27 -16.97 -5.52 22.05
C LEU A 27 -16.33 -6.16 20.84
N LEU A 28 -15.86 -7.39 21.00
CA LEU A 28 -15.28 -8.17 19.93
C LEU A 28 -16.35 -9.10 19.37
N LEU A 29 -16.70 -8.94 18.11
CA LEU A 29 -17.57 -9.88 17.42
C LEU A 29 -16.81 -11.20 17.18
N PRO A 30 -17.53 -12.33 16.99
CA PRO A 30 -16.93 -13.56 16.51
C PRO A 30 -16.13 -13.32 15.22
N GLN A 31 -15.13 -14.16 14.98
CA GLN A 31 -14.40 -14.16 13.72
C GLN A 31 -15.38 -14.54 12.60
N LEU A 32 -15.66 -13.60 11.70
CA LEU A 32 -16.55 -13.83 10.57
C LEU A 32 -15.73 -14.51 9.47
N ARG A 33 -16.16 -15.69 9.02
CA ARG A 33 -15.50 -16.46 7.96
C ARG A 33 -16.52 -16.76 6.88
N GLU A 34 -16.53 -15.94 5.86
CA GLU A 34 -17.55 -15.97 4.83
C GLU A 34 -16.91 -15.98 3.45
N ASN A 35 -17.46 -16.82 2.56
CA ASN A 35 -16.93 -17.01 1.22
C ASN A 35 -17.60 -16.09 0.19
N ASP A 36 -18.86 -15.69 0.44
CA ASP A 36 -19.61 -14.81 -0.46
C ASP A 36 -19.70 -13.38 0.07
N THR A 37 -20.33 -12.51 -0.70
CA THR A 37 -20.51 -11.10 -0.35
C THR A 37 -21.47 -10.92 0.82
N HIS A 38 -21.04 -10.34 1.96
CA HIS A 38 -21.88 -10.22 3.16
C HIS A 38 -21.91 -8.82 3.79
N CYS A 39 -23.06 -8.40 4.29
CA CYS A 39 -23.25 -7.11 4.92
C CYS A 39 -23.42 -7.25 6.44
N LEU A 40 -22.51 -6.70 7.23
CA LEU A 40 -22.73 -6.54 8.67
C LEU A 40 -23.45 -5.22 8.94
N THR A 41 -24.58 -5.27 9.63
CA THR A 41 -25.36 -4.08 10.02
C THR A 41 -25.61 -4.09 11.52
N PHE A 42 -25.67 -2.90 12.12
CA PHE A 42 -26.13 -2.72 13.50
C PHE A 42 -26.74 -1.34 13.68
N MET A 43 -27.51 -1.18 14.75
CA MET A 43 -28.05 0.10 15.20
C MET A 43 -27.32 0.54 16.46
N PHE A 44 -27.06 1.84 16.61
CA PHE A 44 -26.58 2.39 17.87
C PHE A 44 -27.36 3.63 18.29
N TYR A 45 -27.37 3.87 19.59
CA TYR A 45 -28.10 4.95 20.24
C TYR A 45 -27.18 5.64 21.24
N LEU A 46 -27.23 6.97 21.26
CA LEU A 46 -26.56 7.81 22.23
C LEU A 46 -27.63 8.58 23.01
N ALA A 47 -27.58 8.51 24.33
CA ALA A 47 -28.52 9.22 25.20
C ALA A 47 -27.77 9.90 26.35
N GLY A 48 -28.14 11.14 26.66
CA GLY A 48 -27.42 11.99 27.62
C GLY A 48 -26.38 12.87 26.93
N GLY A 49 -25.45 13.41 27.71
CA GLY A 49 -24.59 14.52 27.31
C GLY A 49 -25.14 15.87 27.77
N ARG A 50 -24.26 16.83 28.03
CA ARG A 50 -24.59 18.23 28.31
C ARG A 50 -24.08 19.10 27.15
N GLU A 51 -24.78 20.20 26.88
CA GLU A 51 -24.34 21.24 25.93
C GLU A 51 -24.05 20.72 24.50
N GLY A 52 -24.80 19.71 24.04
CA GLY A 52 -24.63 19.15 22.69
C GLY A 52 -23.41 18.25 22.51
N VAL A 53 -22.65 17.97 23.58
CA VAL A 53 -21.52 17.04 23.55
C VAL A 53 -22.00 15.62 23.80
N ALA A 54 -21.76 14.72 22.85
CA ALA A 54 -22.13 13.31 22.96
C ALA A 54 -21.43 12.62 24.17
N PRO A 55 -22.10 11.68 24.86
CA PRO A 55 -21.56 10.99 26.04
C PRO A 55 -20.37 10.07 25.75
N ALA A 56 -20.29 9.55 24.51
CA ALA A 56 -19.21 8.70 24.03
C ALA A 56 -19.09 8.81 22.51
N THR A 57 -17.95 8.36 21.97
CA THR A 57 -17.77 8.05 20.56
C THR A 57 -17.76 6.54 20.34
N LEU A 58 -18.31 6.07 19.23
CA LEU A 58 -18.24 4.67 18.80
C LEU A 58 -17.22 4.54 17.68
N ASN A 59 -16.14 3.81 17.90
CA ASN A 59 -15.19 3.46 16.84
C ASN A 59 -15.43 2.04 16.39
N VAL A 60 -15.20 1.77 15.10
CA VAL A 60 -15.38 0.45 14.50
C VAL A 60 -14.07 0.03 13.85
N TYR A 61 -13.48 -1.03 14.37
CA TYR A 61 -12.22 -1.58 13.88
C TYR A 61 -12.41 -2.92 13.20
N ILE A 62 -11.50 -3.19 12.28
CA ILE A 62 -11.49 -4.40 11.46
C ILE A 62 -10.12 -5.03 11.66
N LYS A 63 -10.07 -6.10 12.44
CA LYS A 63 -8.82 -6.81 12.75
C LYS A 63 -8.60 -7.91 11.72
N GLY A 64 -7.58 -7.73 10.89
CA GLY A 64 -7.04 -8.73 9.97
C GLY A 64 -5.65 -9.18 10.43
N GLY A 65 -5.59 -10.20 11.29
CA GLY A 65 -4.32 -10.65 11.89
C GLY A 65 -3.92 -9.89 13.16
N PRO A 66 -2.69 -10.08 13.68
CA PRO A 66 -2.34 -9.76 15.08
C PRO A 66 -2.23 -8.27 15.43
N SER A 67 -2.20 -7.35 14.46
CA SER A 67 -2.09 -5.90 14.73
C SER A 67 -3.43 -5.17 14.63
N LEU A 68 -3.69 -4.28 15.59
CA LEU A 68 -4.83 -3.37 15.57
C LEU A 68 -4.62 -2.32 14.48
N CYS A 69 -5.29 -2.46 13.33
CA CYS A 69 -5.39 -1.37 12.37
C CYS A 69 -6.53 -0.44 12.79
N GLN A 70 -6.16 0.74 13.29
CA GLN A 70 -7.05 1.83 13.66
C GLN A 70 -7.63 2.46 12.38
N GLY A 71 -8.71 1.88 11.85
CA GLY A 71 -9.63 2.60 10.99
C GLY A 71 -10.54 3.43 11.87
N ASP A 72 -10.27 4.72 12.01
CA ASP A 72 -11.22 5.64 12.67
C ASP A 72 -12.39 5.89 11.72
N ALA A 73 -13.31 4.92 11.64
CA ALA A 73 -14.65 5.21 11.16
C ALA A 73 -15.34 6.07 12.24
N ARG A 74 -15.12 7.39 12.21
CA ARG A 74 -15.86 8.33 13.04
C ARG A 74 -17.32 8.30 12.59
N PRO A 75 -18.27 7.82 13.41
CA PRO A 75 -19.68 7.91 13.09
C PRO A 75 -20.09 9.39 13.04
N PRO A 76 -21.06 9.76 12.20
CA PRO A 76 -21.58 11.12 12.19
C PRO A 76 -22.08 11.52 13.59
N ARG A 77 -21.81 12.77 13.98
CA ARG A 77 -22.39 13.40 15.18
C ARG A 77 -23.86 13.68 14.92
N ALA A 78 -24.71 12.67 14.98
CA ALA A 78 -26.16 12.88 14.98
C ALA A 78 -26.85 11.83 15.83
N GLY A 79 -27.61 12.28 16.84
CA GLY A 79 -28.55 11.43 17.56
C GLY A 79 -29.65 10.99 16.61
N GLY A 80 -29.55 9.74 16.16
CA GLY A 80 -30.45 9.12 15.19
C GLY A 80 -29.73 7.93 14.58
N GLY A 81 -30.29 6.72 14.76
CA GLY A 81 -29.61 5.45 14.51
C GLY A 81 -28.79 5.45 13.22
N SER A 82 -27.47 5.25 13.34
CA SER A 82 -26.59 5.15 12.17
C SER A 82 -26.19 3.71 11.95
N THR A 83 -26.42 3.24 10.73
CA THR A 83 -25.96 1.93 10.26
C THR A 83 -24.49 2.05 9.88
N VAL A 84 -23.61 1.28 10.51
CA VAL A 84 -22.26 1.09 9.97
C VAL A 84 -22.28 -0.23 9.22
N SER A 85 -22.43 -0.12 7.92
CA SER A 85 -22.33 -1.29 7.05
C SER A 85 -20.86 -1.62 6.88
N LEU A 86 -20.44 -2.83 7.24
CA LEU A 86 -19.09 -3.32 7.00
C LEU A 86 -19.15 -4.53 6.06
N TRP A 87 -18.42 -4.48 4.96
CA TRP A 87 -18.23 -5.62 4.06
C TRP A 87 -16.79 -6.12 4.10
N PHE A 88 -16.62 -7.43 4.10
CA PHE A 88 -15.36 -8.11 4.29
C PHE A 88 -15.21 -9.25 3.28
N GLY A 89 -14.09 -9.29 2.55
CA GLY A 89 -13.76 -10.39 1.62
C GLY A 89 -12.83 -11.46 2.21
N SER A 90 -12.55 -11.43 3.52
CA SER A 90 -11.65 -12.36 4.21
C SER A 90 -12.04 -12.51 5.68
N ALA A 91 -11.49 -13.53 6.37
CA ALA A 91 -11.73 -13.74 7.79
C ALA A 91 -11.35 -12.50 8.61
N LEU A 92 -12.34 -11.87 9.25
CA LEU A 92 -12.15 -10.60 9.94
C LEU A 92 -12.89 -10.58 11.28
N GLN A 93 -12.26 -9.91 12.25
CA GLN A 93 -12.89 -9.62 13.52
C GLN A 93 -13.30 -8.15 13.58
N VAL A 94 -14.58 -7.90 13.80
CA VAL A 94 -15.07 -6.55 14.03
C VAL A 94 -14.96 -6.24 15.52
N VAL A 95 -14.43 -5.07 15.83
CA VAL A 95 -14.35 -4.56 17.20
C VAL A 95 -15.13 -3.25 17.26
N LEU A 96 -16.14 -3.20 18.11
CA LEU A 96 -16.87 -1.98 18.43
C LEU A 96 -16.27 -1.40 19.71
N GLU A 97 -15.68 -0.20 19.66
CA GLU A 97 -15.08 0.47 20.81
C GLU A 97 -15.88 1.72 21.18
N ALA A 98 -16.39 1.75 22.40
CA ALA A 98 -16.94 2.96 22.99
C ALA A 98 -15.84 3.71 23.74
N VAL A 99 -15.65 5.00 23.44
CA VAL A 99 -14.74 5.88 24.17
C VAL A 99 -15.54 6.97 24.86
N SER A 100 -15.44 7.04 26.19
CA SER A 100 -16.11 8.05 27.01
C SER A 100 -15.54 9.45 26.72
N THR A 101 -16.40 10.45 26.61
CA THR A 101 -16.00 11.87 26.53
C THR A 101 -15.92 12.54 27.90
N GLY A 102 -16.21 11.80 28.97
CA GLY A 102 -16.35 12.34 30.34
C GLY A 102 -17.76 12.84 30.65
N GLN A 103 -18.65 12.87 29.67
CA GLN A 103 -20.04 13.31 29.83
C GLN A 103 -20.92 12.15 30.32
N ARG A 104 -21.95 12.48 31.12
CA ARG A 104 -22.91 11.51 31.65
C ARG A 104 -23.90 11.08 30.57
N GLY A 105 -24.08 9.78 30.41
CA GLY A 105 -25.00 9.24 29.43
C GLY A 105 -24.78 7.75 29.17
N VAL A 106 -25.30 7.30 28.03
CA VAL A 106 -25.28 5.91 27.60
C VAL A 106 -25.01 5.84 26.10
N LEU A 107 -24.21 4.86 25.70
CA LEU A 107 -24.09 4.38 24.32
C LEU A 107 -24.65 2.96 24.28
N ALA A 108 -25.62 2.69 23.42
CA ALA A 108 -26.21 1.37 23.22
C ALA A 108 -26.03 0.89 21.77
N VAL A 109 -25.84 -0.41 21.58
CA VAL A 109 -25.77 -1.10 20.29
C VAL A 109 -26.82 -2.22 20.29
N LYS A 110 -27.57 -2.32 19.19
CA LYS A 110 -28.67 -3.27 19.00
C LYS A 110 -28.63 -3.84 17.57
N ASP A 111 -29.30 -4.97 17.37
CA ASP A 111 -29.60 -5.54 16.05
C ASP A 111 -28.35 -5.76 15.18
N ILE A 112 -27.29 -6.32 15.79
CA ILE A 112 -26.09 -6.76 15.07
C ILE A 112 -26.48 -7.97 14.21
N MET A 113 -26.53 -7.78 12.89
CA MET A 113 -26.95 -8.79 11.92
C MET A 113 -25.93 -8.93 10.80
N LEU A 114 -25.66 -10.18 10.42
CA LEU A 114 -24.86 -10.52 9.24
C LEU A 114 -25.81 -11.00 8.14
N LEU A 115 -25.80 -10.30 7.01
CA LEU A 115 -26.67 -10.57 5.87
C LEU A 115 -25.85 -11.14 4.71
N GLY A 116 -26.30 -12.23 4.10
CA GLY A 116 -25.61 -12.90 2.97
C GLY A 116 -25.79 -12.19 1.62
N HIS A 117 -25.77 -10.86 1.59
CA HIS A 117 -25.86 -10.07 0.36
C HIS A 117 -25.06 -8.76 0.48
N GLN A 118 -24.86 -8.08 -0.65
CA GLN A 118 -24.23 -6.75 -0.67
C GLN A 118 -25.04 -5.73 0.12
N CYS A 119 -24.35 -4.83 0.82
CA CYS A 119 -24.99 -3.69 1.47
C CYS A 119 -25.64 -2.76 0.43
N MET A 120 -26.83 -2.24 0.72
CA MET A 120 -27.56 -1.36 -0.20
C MET A 120 -27.02 0.08 -0.23
N SER A 121 -26.53 0.57 0.91
CA SER A 121 -26.13 1.97 1.09
C SER A 121 -24.61 2.20 1.14
N THR A 122 -23.81 1.15 0.91
CA THR A 122 -22.35 1.26 0.93
C THR A 122 -21.73 0.57 -0.28
N PRO A 123 -20.72 1.20 -0.90
CA PRO A 123 -20.00 0.62 -2.02
C PRO A 123 -19.27 -0.65 -1.63
N HIS A 124 -19.18 -1.57 -2.59
CA HIS A 124 -18.51 -2.85 -2.42
C HIS A 124 -17.26 -2.91 -3.29
N PHE A 125 -16.10 -3.10 -2.66
CA PHE A 125 -14.84 -3.29 -3.38
C PHE A 125 -14.72 -4.71 -3.91
N LEU A 126 -14.26 -4.86 -5.14
CA LEU A 126 -13.77 -6.15 -5.61
C LEU A 126 -12.40 -6.43 -4.99
N HIS A 127 -11.95 -7.68 -5.12
CA HIS A 127 -10.60 -8.05 -4.71
C HIS A 127 -9.57 -7.18 -5.44
N ILE A 128 -8.72 -6.50 -4.67
CA ILE A 128 -7.65 -5.66 -5.18
C ILE A 128 -6.45 -6.53 -5.54
N LYS A 129 -5.65 -6.09 -6.52
CA LYS A 129 -4.42 -6.78 -6.91
C LYS A 129 -3.22 -6.19 -6.18
N GLY A 130 -2.21 -7.02 -5.96
CA GLY A 130 -0.92 -6.58 -5.47
C GLY A 130 -0.21 -5.73 -6.53
N VAL A 131 0.69 -4.87 -6.07
CA VAL A 131 1.46 -3.96 -6.90
C VAL A 131 2.94 -4.17 -6.61
N GLU A 132 3.72 -4.42 -7.64
CA GLU A 132 5.19 -4.43 -7.56
C GLU A 132 5.72 -3.20 -8.29
N VAL A 133 6.67 -2.49 -7.68
CA VAL A 133 7.36 -1.35 -8.30
C VAL A 133 8.83 -1.31 -7.88
N ASN A 134 9.64 -0.60 -8.66
CA ASN A 134 11.00 -0.25 -8.27
C ASN A 134 11.02 0.92 -7.28
N ALA A 135 12.01 0.95 -6.41
CA ALA A 135 12.23 2.08 -5.50
C ALA A 135 12.36 3.41 -6.27
N GLY A 136 11.80 4.48 -5.72
CA GLY A 136 11.69 5.80 -6.36
C GLY A 136 10.49 5.94 -7.31
N GLN A 137 9.88 4.85 -7.77
CA GLN A 137 8.73 4.89 -8.67
C GLN A 137 7.40 5.13 -7.92
N THR A 138 6.33 5.31 -8.68
CA THR A 138 4.98 5.49 -8.13
C THR A 138 4.19 4.19 -8.23
N ALA A 139 3.74 3.67 -7.09
CA ALA A 139 2.82 2.53 -7.06
C ALA A 139 1.37 3.00 -7.22
N THR A 140 0.67 2.45 -8.21
CA THR A 140 -0.75 2.77 -8.45
C THR A 140 -1.63 1.60 -8.04
N PHE A 141 -2.50 1.83 -7.06
CA PHE A 141 -3.53 0.86 -6.65
C PHE A 141 -4.83 1.12 -7.41
N HIS A 142 -5.38 0.04 -7.98
CA HIS A 142 -6.65 0.08 -8.72
C HIS A 142 -7.75 -0.61 -7.91
N CYS A 143 -8.66 0.19 -7.36
CA CYS A 143 -9.76 -0.31 -6.55
C CYS A 143 -11.06 -0.24 -7.31
N THR A 144 -11.56 -1.40 -7.73
CA THR A 144 -12.84 -1.51 -8.44
C THR A 144 -13.98 -1.55 -7.43
N VAL A 145 -15.00 -0.74 -7.67
CA VAL A 145 -16.16 -0.59 -6.82
C VAL A 145 -17.44 -0.95 -7.58
N ASN A 146 -18.29 -1.78 -6.98
CA ASN A 146 -19.66 -2.01 -7.47
C ASN A 146 -20.57 -0.85 -7.05
N GLY A 147 -21.31 -0.32 -8.01
CA GLY A 147 -22.21 0.82 -7.84
C GLY A 147 -21.86 1.97 -8.79
N ARG A 148 -22.46 3.13 -8.54
CA ARG A 148 -22.10 4.38 -9.21
C ARG A 148 -21.31 5.28 -8.24
N PRO A 149 -20.37 6.10 -8.74
CA PRO A 149 -19.66 7.07 -7.91
C PRO A 149 -20.66 7.99 -7.18
N GLN A 150 -20.42 8.23 -5.89
CA GLN A 150 -21.20 9.14 -5.05
C GLN A 150 -20.31 10.27 -4.57
N ASN A 151 -20.78 11.52 -4.61
CA ASN A 151 -19.99 12.69 -4.26
C ASN A 151 -19.70 12.81 -2.76
N ASN A 152 -20.51 12.20 -1.90
CA ASN A 152 -20.39 12.23 -0.44
C ASN A 152 -19.58 11.06 0.13
N LEU A 153 -18.85 10.34 -0.73
CA LEU A 153 -18.06 9.18 -0.34
C LEU A 153 -16.59 9.58 -0.17
N LEU A 154 -16.08 9.45 1.04
CA LEU A 154 -14.67 9.63 1.33
C LEU A 154 -13.90 8.35 0.98
N LEU A 155 -12.98 8.45 0.02
CA LEU A 155 -12.22 7.32 -0.51
C LEU A 155 -10.73 7.50 -0.23
N TYR A 156 -10.09 6.48 0.33
CA TYR A 156 -8.65 6.51 0.60
C TYR A 156 -8.06 5.10 0.61
N LEU A 157 -6.75 5.03 0.37
CA LEU A 157 -5.93 3.83 0.51
C LEU A 157 -5.28 3.84 1.89
N GLN A 158 -5.31 2.70 2.58
CA GLN A 158 -4.71 2.52 3.91
C GLN A 158 -3.67 1.38 3.87
N GLY A 159 -2.42 1.69 4.21
CA GLY A 159 -1.36 0.72 4.47
C GLY A 159 -1.29 0.32 5.95
N ILE A 160 -0.87 -0.92 6.24
CA ILE A 160 -0.68 -1.39 7.63
C ILE A 160 0.35 -0.54 8.39
N GLY A 161 1.36 0.02 7.69
CA GLY A 161 2.35 0.93 8.27
C GLY A 161 1.85 2.35 8.55
N GLY A 162 0.55 2.61 8.41
CA GLY A 162 -0.05 3.94 8.63
C GLY A 162 0.07 4.89 7.43
N ARG A 163 0.74 4.49 6.35
CA ARG A 163 0.80 5.28 5.11
C ARG A 163 -0.56 5.28 4.41
N GLU A 164 -1.04 6.47 4.09
CA GLU A 164 -2.33 6.66 3.40
C GLU A 164 -2.13 7.39 2.07
N ALA A 165 -3.03 7.15 1.12
CA ALA A 165 -3.07 7.87 -0.14
C ALA A 165 -4.51 8.28 -0.48
N ILE A 166 -4.67 9.50 -0.99
CA ILE A 166 -5.94 10.03 -1.46
C ILE A 166 -6.21 9.62 -2.91
N VAL A 167 -7.46 9.79 -3.34
CA VAL A 167 -7.87 9.53 -4.73
C VAL A 167 -7.05 10.40 -5.68
N LYS A 168 -6.41 9.76 -6.65
CA LYS A 168 -5.85 10.43 -7.82
C LYS A 168 -6.92 10.64 -8.88
N GLU A 169 -7.66 9.59 -9.19
CA GLU A 169 -8.62 9.59 -10.28
C GLU A 169 -9.73 8.56 -10.05
N THR A 170 -10.94 8.87 -10.51
CA THR A 170 -12.06 7.93 -10.58
C THR A 170 -12.50 7.77 -12.02
N ARG A 171 -12.56 6.52 -12.51
CA ARG A 171 -12.97 6.18 -13.88
C ARG A 171 -14.17 5.25 -13.86
N LEU A 172 -15.22 5.60 -14.61
CA LEU A 172 -16.35 4.70 -14.85
C LEU A 172 -15.92 3.56 -15.78
N VAL A 173 -16.18 2.32 -15.38
CA VAL A 173 -15.93 1.13 -16.21
C VAL A 173 -17.22 0.76 -16.96
N ASN A 174 -18.35 0.79 -16.26
CA ASN A 174 -19.68 0.58 -16.85
C ASN A 174 -20.77 1.19 -15.95
N SER A 175 -22.04 0.99 -16.30
CA SER A 175 -23.19 1.56 -15.57
C SER A 175 -23.34 1.08 -14.11
N ARG A 176 -22.61 0.02 -13.73
CA ARG A 176 -22.65 -0.63 -12.41
C ARG A 176 -21.29 -0.69 -11.72
N ARG A 177 -20.20 -0.19 -12.32
CA ARG A 177 -18.84 -0.29 -11.78
C ARG A 177 -17.99 0.91 -12.15
N TYR A 178 -17.15 1.30 -11.20
CA TYR A 178 -16.10 2.30 -11.39
C TYR A 178 -14.80 1.86 -10.72
N VAL A 179 -13.68 2.42 -11.15
CA VAL A 179 -12.35 2.18 -10.59
C VAL A 179 -11.83 3.48 -9.99
N VAL A 180 -11.26 3.37 -8.81
CA VAL A 180 -10.59 4.45 -8.10
C VAL A 180 -9.10 4.16 -8.06
N ASN A 181 -8.30 5.10 -8.53
CA ASN A 181 -6.84 5.00 -8.58
C ASN A 181 -6.24 5.76 -7.40
N PHE A 182 -5.30 5.13 -6.71
CA PHE A 182 -4.53 5.72 -5.62
C PHE A 182 -3.03 5.60 -5.90
N ASP A 183 -2.31 6.71 -5.79
CA ASP A 183 -0.87 6.75 -6.04
C ASP A 183 -0.10 6.83 -4.72
N VAL A 184 0.81 5.90 -4.51
CA VAL A 184 1.88 5.99 -3.51
C VAL A 184 3.14 6.44 -4.24
N LYS A 185 3.46 7.73 -4.16
CA LYS A 185 4.59 8.34 -4.88
C LYS A 185 5.92 8.13 -4.13
N ASN A 186 7.03 8.14 -4.88
CA ASN A 186 8.40 8.04 -4.37
C ASN A 186 8.55 6.89 -3.37
N THR A 187 8.23 5.67 -3.82
CA THR A 187 8.19 4.51 -2.94
C THR A 187 9.58 4.09 -2.48
N THR A 188 9.69 3.76 -1.20
CA THR A 188 10.90 3.22 -0.58
C THR A 188 10.66 1.79 -0.11
N LYS A 189 11.73 1.05 0.24
CA LYS A 189 11.59 -0.32 0.75
C LYS A 189 10.69 -0.40 1.99
N GLY A 190 10.70 0.64 2.83
CA GLY A 190 9.85 0.75 4.03
C GLY A 190 8.36 0.92 3.73
N ASP A 191 8.00 1.31 2.51
CA ASP A 191 6.61 1.36 2.06
C ASP A 191 6.06 -0.01 1.65
N SER A 192 6.91 -1.03 1.57
CA SER A 192 6.44 -2.39 1.30
C SER A 192 5.55 -2.88 2.44
N GLY A 193 4.43 -3.50 2.10
CA GLY A 193 3.48 -3.99 3.08
C GLY A 193 2.10 -4.18 2.48
N ARG A 194 1.11 -4.44 3.34
CA ARG A 194 -0.26 -4.69 2.91
C ARG A 194 -1.07 -3.40 2.90
N TYR A 195 -1.79 -3.18 1.80
CA TYR A 195 -2.66 -2.03 1.58
C TYR A 195 -4.10 -2.48 1.30
N ARG A 196 -5.07 -1.63 1.63
CA ARG A 196 -6.50 -1.82 1.32
C ARG A 196 -7.16 -0.49 0.97
N CYS A 197 -8.24 -0.55 0.21
CA CYS A 197 -9.08 0.59 -0.09
C CYS A 197 -10.24 0.70 0.89
N ILE A 198 -10.57 1.94 1.27
CA ILE A 198 -11.64 2.27 2.20
C ILE A 198 -12.53 3.32 1.56
N ALA A 199 -13.84 3.11 1.71
CA ALA A 199 -14.90 3.99 1.26
C ALA A 199 -15.82 4.30 2.44
N GLN A 200 -15.85 5.54 2.89
CA GLN A 200 -16.62 5.97 4.06
C GLN A 200 -17.72 6.93 3.64
N SER A 201 -18.93 6.66 4.12
CA SER A 201 -20.11 7.51 3.99
C SER A 201 -20.74 7.71 5.37
N GLU A 202 -21.72 8.62 5.48
CA GLU A 202 -22.53 8.77 6.70
C GLU A 202 -23.32 7.51 7.07
N ARG A 203 -23.56 6.61 6.10
CA ARG A 203 -24.37 5.39 6.26
C ARG A 203 -23.55 4.10 6.31
N GLY A 204 -22.22 4.21 6.38
CA GLY A 204 -21.35 3.04 6.58
C GLY A 204 -20.05 3.10 5.79
N VAL A 205 -19.30 1.99 5.88
CA VAL A 205 -17.90 1.89 5.43
C VAL A 205 -17.67 0.62 4.61
N GLY A 206 -17.36 0.78 3.33
CA GLY A 206 -16.83 -0.30 2.51
C GLY A 206 -15.33 -0.44 2.70
N VAL A 207 -14.82 -1.67 2.83
CA VAL A 207 -13.38 -1.95 2.82
C VAL A 207 -13.05 -3.05 1.82
N SER A 208 -11.89 -2.96 1.16
CA SER A 208 -11.37 -4.07 0.37
C SER A 208 -10.61 -5.07 1.24
N SER A 209 -10.31 -6.24 0.67
CA SER A 209 -9.25 -7.10 1.19
C SER A 209 -7.90 -6.38 1.16
N TYR A 210 -6.97 -6.84 1.99
CA TYR A 210 -5.56 -6.45 1.89
C TYR A 210 -4.87 -7.11 0.69
N ASN A 211 -3.91 -6.42 0.08
CA ASN A 211 -2.97 -6.99 -0.87
C ASN A 211 -1.62 -6.26 -0.79
N ASP A 212 -0.57 -6.85 -1.33
CA ASP A 212 0.81 -6.43 -1.11
C ASP A 212 1.26 -5.31 -2.06
N LEU A 213 1.89 -4.28 -1.50
CA LEU A 213 2.85 -3.43 -2.19
C LEU A 213 4.24 -4.03 -1.98
N THR A 214 4.90 -4.41 -3.06
CA THR A 214 6.29 -4.88 -3.03
C THR A 214 7.18 -3.86 -3.71
N VAL A 215 8.03 -3.18 -2.93
CA VAL A 215 9.02 -2.24 -3.47
C VAL A 215 10.36 -2.93 -3.58
N LYS A 216 10.85 -3.08 -4.82
CA LYS A 216 12.11 -3.72 -5.15
C LYS A 216 13.20 -2.70 -5.41
N GLN A 217 14.42 -2.99 -4.95
CA GLN A 217 15.55 -2.10 -5.17
C GLN A 217 16.22 -2.45 -6.51
N PRO A 218 16.45 -1.48 -7.41
CA PRO A 218 17.21 -1.71 -8.64
C PRO A 218 18.61 -2.30 -8.38
N PRO A 219 19.08 -3.23 -9.22
CA PRO A 219 20.32 -3.97 -8.99
C PRO A 219 21.56 -3.14 -9.30
N VAL A 220 22.59 -3.22 -8.45
CA VAL A 220 23.88 -2.55 -8.64
C VAL A 220 25.02 -3.57 -8.44
N PRO A 221 25.97 -3.72 -9.37
CA PRO A 221 27.14 -4.59 -9.18
C PRO A 221 27.94 -4.21 -7.93
N ILE A 222 28.38 -5.21 -7.17
CA ILE A 222 29.19 -4.97 -5.96
C ILE A 222 30.65 -4.66 -6.31
N ALA A 223 31.13 -5.18 -7.45
CA ALA A 223 32.52 -5.08 -7.87
C ALA A 223 32.64 -4.51 -9.29
N PRO A 224 33.75 -3.83 -9.63
CA PRO A 224 34.02 -3.36 -10.98
C PRO A 224 34.20 -4.54 -11.95
N PRO A 225 34.01 -4.35 -13.27
CA PRO A 225 34.36 -5.38 -14.24
C PRO A 225 35.86 -5.69 -14.20
N GLN A 226 36.25 -6.91 -14.58
CA GLN A 226 37.65 -7.32 -14.63
C GLN A 226 38.23 -7.08 -16.01
N LEU A 227 39.41 -6.48 -16.08
CA LEU A 227 40.15 -6.30 -17.33
C LEU A 227 40.84 -7.62 -17.70
N THR A 228 40.60 -8.11 -18.91
CA THR A 228 41.13 -9.40 -19.39
C THR A 228 42.16 -9.25 -20.50
N ALA A 229 42.03 -8.22 -21.34
CA ALA A 229 43.05 -7.89 -22.35
C ALA A 229 42.99 -6.40 -22.72
N VAL A 230 44.15 -5.87 -23.14
CA VAL A 230 44.32 -4.45 -23.52
C VAL A 230 44.99 -4.36 -24.88
N GLY A 231 44.35 -3.65 -25.81
CA GLY A 231 44.92 -3.27 -27.09
C GLY A 231 45.06 -1.76 -27.24
N ALA A 232 45.59 -1.32 -28.38
CA ALA A 232 45.69 0.11 -28.70
C ALA A 232 44.31 0.75 -28.93
N THR A 233 43.33 -0.01 -29.43
CA THR A 233 41.99 0.51 -29.78
C THR A 233 40.85 -0.32 -29.21
N TYR A 234 41.15 -1.19 -28.22
CA TYR A 234 40.15 -2.02 -27.59
C TYR A 234 40.51 -2.43 -26.17
N LEU A 235 39.48 -2.72 -25.38
CA LEU A 235 39.58 -3.34 -24.06
C LEU A 235 38.67 -4.57 -24.01
N TRP A 236 39.18 -5.69 -23.49
CA TRP A 236 38.37 -6.85 -23.15
C TRP A 236 38.08 -6.87 -21.67
N ILE A 237 36.81 -6.99 -21.33
CA ILE A 237 36.34 -7.02 -19.95
C ILE A 237 35.51 -8.27 -19.66
N GLN A 238 35.50 -8.67 -18.40
CA GLN A 238 34.57 -9.63 -17.84
C GLN A 238 33.65 -8.92 -16.83
N LEU A 239 32.34 -9.03 -17.04
CA LEU A 239 31.32 -8.40 -16.22
C LEU A 239 31.20 -9.12 -14.87
N ASN A 240 31.25 -8.35 -13.78
CA ASN A 240 30.97 -8.84 -12.42
C ASN A 240 29.49 -8.65 -12.05
N ALA A 241 28.59 -9.21 -12.86
CA ALA A 241 27.14 -9.01 -12.77
C ALA A 241 26.39 -10.07 -11.95
N ASN A 242 27.08 -11.02 -11.31
CA ASN A 242 26.47 -12.10 -10.54
C ASN A 242 26.30 -11.75 -9.05
N SER A 243 27.14 -10.84 -8.55
CA SER A 243 27.12 -10.37 -7.16
C SER A 243 26.61 -8.94 -7.15
N ILE A 244 25.37 -8.76 -6.71
CA ILE A 244 24.65 -7.48 -6.78
C ILE A 244 24.15 -7.04 -5.41
N ASN A 245 24.11 -5.73 -5.21
CA ASN A 245 23.22 -5.09 -4.24
C ASN A 245 21.85 -4.86 -4.89
N GLY A 246 20.78 -4.84 -4.10
CA GLY A 246 19.42 -4.69 -4.59
C GLY A 246 18.71 -6.03 -4.85
N ASP A 247 17.70 -6.01 -5.71
CA ASP A 247 16.82 -7.16 -5.98
C ASP A 247 16.90 -7.59 -7.45
N GLY A 248 16.75 -8.90 -7.68
CA GLY A 248 16.58 -9.48 -9.02
C GLY A 248 15.12 -9.57 -9.48
N PRO A 249 14.86 -10.28 -10.59
CA PRO A 249 15.84 -10.83 -11.54
C PRO A 249 16.46 -9.74 -12.43
N ILE A 250 17.67 -9.96 -12.95
CA ILE A 250 18.30 -9.09 -13.95
C ILE A 250 17.80 -9.52 -15.34
N ILE A 251 17.24 -8.59 -16.10
CA ILE A 251 16.74 -8.84 -17.47
C ILE A 251 17.64 -8.25 -18.55
N GLU A 252 18.45 -7.25 -18.21
CA GLU A 252 19.32 -6.56 -19.15
C GLU A 252 20.61 -6.10 -18.44
N ARG A 253 21.70 -6.05 -19.21
CA ARG A 253 23.03 -5.63 -18.76
C ARG A 253 23.59 -4.71 -19.81
N GLU A 254 24.16 -3.61 -19.36
CA GLU A 254 24.80 -2.64 -20.23
C GLU A 254 26.20 -2.31 -19.68
N VAL A 255 27.10 -1.97 -20.59
CA VAL A 255 28.43 -1.46 -20.26
C VAL A 255 28.44 0.01 -20.67
N GLU A 256 28.60 0.88 -19.69
CA GLU A 256 28.85 2.30 -19.89
C GLU A 256 30.36 2.52 -19.82
N TYR A 257 30.92 3.21 -20.82
CA TYR A 257 32.32 3.58 -20.81
C TYR A 257 32.47 5.05 -21.20
N ARG A 258 33.42 5.72 -20.53
CA ARG A 258 33.69 7.14 -20.74
C ARG A 258 35.17 7.46 -20.67
N THR A 259 35.60 8.49 -21.39
CA THR A 259 36.95 9.03 -21.19
C THR A 259 37.01 9.78 -19.86
N VAL A 260 38.17 9.75 -19.19
CA VAL A 260 38.35 10.52 -17.94
C VAL A 260 38.17 12.04 -18.15
N SER A 261 38.44 12.53 -19.36
CA SER A 261 38.15 13.91 -19.76
C SER A 261 36.67 14.22 -19.93
N GLY A 262 35.79 13.21 -19.97
CA GLY A 262 34.35 13.35 -20.17
C GLY A 262 33.90 13.67 -21.59
N MET A 263 34.82 13.68 -22.57
CA MET A 263 34.48 13.98 -23.97
C MET A 263 33.66 12.89 -24.66
N LEU A 264 33.82 11.63 -24.23
CA LEU A 264 33.08 10.49 -24.76
C LEU A 264 32.35 9.80 -23.61
N ILE A 265 31.07 9.51 -23.82
CA ILE A 265 30.24 8.64 -22.97
C ILE A 265 29.40 7.81 -23.92
N ASP A 266 29.48 6.48 -23.82
CA ASP A 266 28.70 5.56 -24.64
C ASP A 266 28.28 4.34 -23.81
N THR A 267 27.14 3.77 -24.18
CA THR A 267 26.49 2.66 -23.45
C THR A 267 26.11 1.58 -24.43
N THR A 268 26.57 0.35 -24.18
CA THR A 268 26.31 -0.79 -25.06
C THR A 268 25.61 -1.93 -24.30
N PRO A 269 24.53 -2.52 -24.84
CA PRO A 269 23.92 -3.71 -24.26
C PRO A 269 24.84 -4.94 -24.42
N VAL A 270 24.85 -5.80 -23.41
CA VAL A 270 25.75 -6.96 -23.34
C VAL A 270 25.03 -8.23 -22.91
N ASP A 271 25.04 -9.22 -23.81
CA ASP A 271 24.42 -10.53 -23.55
C ASP A 271 25.37 -11.55 -22.89
N ARG A 272 26.69 -11.35 -23.03
CA ARG A 272 27.72 -12.31 -22.60
C ARG A 272 28.48 -11.83 -21.35
N PRO A 273 29.03 -12.74 -20.53
CA PRO A 273 29.85 -12.36 -19.37
C PRO A 273 31.13 -11.63 -19.76
N THR A 274 31.62 -11.83 -20.98
CA THR A 274 32.81 -11.16 -21.52
C THR A 274 32.42 -10.27 -22.69
N HIS A 275 32.95 -9.05 -22.72
CA HIS A 275 32.64 -8.05 -23.74
C HIS A 275 33.92 -7.36 -24.24
N LYS A 276 33.95 -7.05 -25.54
CA LYS A 276 35.02 -6.28 -26.17
C LYS A 276 34.51 -4.88 -26.47
N ILE A 277 35.10 -3.89 -25.81
CA ILE A 277 34.91 -2.49 -26.15
C ILE A 277 35.93 -2.16 -27.23
N GLY A 278 35.46 -1.83 -28.43
CA GLY A 278 36.32 -1.53 -29.59
C GLY A 278 36.27 -0.06 -29.98
N HIS A 279 37.02 0.30 -31.02
CA HIS A 279 37.04 1.66 -31.59
C HIS A 279 37.45 2.75 -30.59
N LEU A 280 38.31 2.39 -29.62
CA LEU A 280 38.85 3.32 -28.64
C LEU A 280 40.08 4.04 -29.17
N ASP A 281 40.37 5.20 -28.59
CA ASP A 281 41.58 5.97 -28.89
C ASP A 281 42.80 5.35 -28.19
N PRO A 282 43.98 5.29 -28.85
CA PRO A 282 45.25 4.88 -28.23
C PRO A 282 45.69 5.80 -27.09
N ASP A 283 46.47 5.26 -26.16
CA ASP A 283 47.01 5.95 -24.97
C ASP A 283 45.97 6.80 -24.21
N THR A 284 44.73 6.31 -24.15
CA THR A 284 43.61 7.03 -23.56
C THR A 284 43.06 6.27 -22.36
N GLU A 285 42.80 6.99 -21.28
CA GLU A 285 42.26 6.43 -20.04
C GLU A 285 40.73 6.48 -20.06
N TYR A 286 40.13 5.33 -19.78
CA TYR A 286 38.69 5.10 -19.75
C TYR A 286 38.24 4.64 -18.37
N GLU A 287 37.05 5.08 -17.98
CA GLU A 287 36.28 4.51 -16.89
C GLU A 287 35.15 3.65 -17.46
N ILE A 288 35.06 2.42 -16.99
CA ILE A 288 34.09 1.43 -17.47
C ILE A 288 33.25 0.94 -16.29
N SER A 289 31.94 1.12 -16.40
CA SER A 289 30.96 0.72 -15.40
C SER A 289 29.95 -0.25 -16.01
N VAL A 290 29.38 -1.11 -15.18
CA VAL A 290 28.30 -2.02 -15.59
C VAL A 290 27.00 -1.50 -15.00
N LEU A 291 25.97 -1.38 -15.84
CA LEU A 291 24.60 -1.11 -15.43
C LEU A 291 23.79 -2.39 -15.54
N LEU A 292 22.90 -2.59 -14.58
CA LEU A 292 22.02 -3.74 -14.51
C LEU A 292 20.58 -3.26 -14.43
N THR A 293 19.70 -3.93 -15.18
CA THR A 293 18.29 -3.58 -15.24
C THR A 293 17.45 -4.77 -14.79
N ARG A 294 16.54 -4.51 -13.84
CA ARG A 294 15.46 -5.45 -13.45
C ARG A 294 14.14 -5.06 -14.13
N PRO A 295 13.11 -5.93 -14.11
CA PRO A 295 11.81 -5.60 -14.68
C PRO A 295 11.18 -4.33 -14.11
N LEU A 296 10.20 -3.81 -14.86
CA LEU A 296 9.39 -2.63 -14.55
C LEU A 296 10.14 -1.30 -14.69
N GLU A 297 9.37 -0.22 -14.76
CA GLU A 297 9.87 1.16 -14.89
C GLU A 297 10.86 1.50 -13.76
N GLY A 298 11.92 2.24 -14.08
CA GLY A 298 12.98 2.58 -13.12
C GLY A 298 13.77 1.39 -12.59
N GLY A 299 13.79 0.27 -13.32
CA GLY A 299 14.49 -0.95 -12.93
C GLY A 299 16.01 -0.93 -13.15
N THR A 300 16.53 0.04 -13.89
CA THR A 300 17.97 0.24 -14.08
C THR A 300 18.57 0.81 -12.81
N GLY A 301 19.50 0.08 -12.21
CA GLY A 301 20.25 0.56 -11.04
C GLY A 301 21.30 1.59 -11.40
N SER A 302 21.88 2.20 -10.38
CA SER A 302 23.06 3.05 -10.57
C SER A 302 24.23 2.25 -11.13
N PRO A 303 25.17 2.90 -11.84
CA PRO A 303 26.39 2.25 -12.30
C PRO A 303 27.14 1.59 -11.12
N GLY A 304 27.66 0.38 -11.36
CA GLY A 304 28.57 -0.27 -10.41
C GLY A 304 29.89 0.49 -10.26
N PRO A 305 30.80 0.04 -9.36
CA PRO A 305 32.13 0.61 -9.26
C PRO A 305 32.86 0.59 -10.61
N PRO A 306 33.54 1.68 -11.02
CA PRO A 306 34.20 1.73 -12.31
C PRO A 306 35.53 0.96 -12.32
N LEU A 307 35.82 0.29 -13.42
CA LEU A 307 37.17 -0.13 -13.80
C LEU A 307 37.86 1.06 -14.50
N ARG A 308 39.06 1.40 -14.06
CA ARG A 308 39.94 2.34 -14.79
C ARG A 308 40.96 1.56 -15.60
N ALA A 309 41.03 1.83 -16.89
CA ALA A 309 41.97 1.18 -17.80
C ALA A 309 42.43 2.15 -18.88
N ARG A 310 43.70 2.01 -19.28
CA ARG A 310 44.31 2.78 -20.37
C ARG A 310 44.61 1.86 -21.56
N THR A 311 44.27 2.30 -22.75
CA THR A 311 44.62 1.62 -24.01
C THR A 311 46.12 1.74 -24.30
N LYS A 312 46.69 0.80 -25.07
CA LYS A 312 48.11 0.88 -25.44
C LYS A 312 48.37 2.01 -26.44
N CYS A 313 49.65 2.35 -26.63
CA CYS A 313 50.09 3.21 -27.72
C CYS A 313 49.87 2.51 -29.08
N ALA A 314 49.74 3.30 -30.14
CA ALA A 314 49.69 2.77 -31.49
C ALA A 314 51.07 2.22 -31.90
N GLY A 315 51.18 0.89 -32.11
CA GLY A 315 52.41 0.24 -32.60
C GLY A 315 53.09 -0.76 -31.66
N GLU A 316 52.51 -1.04 -30.50
CA GLU A 316 52.90 -2.13 -29.56
C GLU A 316 51.97 -3.34 -29.63
#